data_AF-A0A940L2X1-F1
#
_entry.id   AF-A0A940L2X1-F1
#
_cell.length_a   1.000
_cell.length_b   1.000
_cell.length_c   1.000
_cell.angle_alpha   90.00
_cell.angle_beta   90.00
_cell.angle_gamma   90.00
#
_symmetry.space_group_name_H-M   'P 1'
#
loop_
_entity.id
_entity.type
_entity.pdbx_description
1 polymer ?
#
loop_
_entity_poly.entity_id
_entity_poly.type
_entity_poly.pdbx_seq_one_letter_code
_entity_poly.pdbx_strand_id
1 'polypeptide(L)'
;MVKNALIAVYILIVLAISAVARAGVLPNLAINGEEITGSNSENYGYQTRVGELATLADGTFVLVLDQQNAIVLKADFDLTPFVGSQVVISGIEQEHSLTPNYGRDSVDPLPGIASGNKTVVFVVFGISEVR
;
A
#
# COMPACT_ATOMS: atom_id res chain seq x y z
N MET A 1 -26.37 5.41 45.45
CA MET A 1 -26.72 4.35 44.47
C MET A 1 -26.64 4.82 43.02
N VAL A 2 -27.11 6.03 42.66
CA VAL A 2 -27.08 6.56 41.28
C VAL A 2 -25.65 6.73 40.71
N LYS A 3 -24.67 7.06 41.55
CA LYS A 3 -23.28 7.29 41.13
C LYS A 3 -22.62 6.04 40.52
N ASN A 4 -22.90 4.86 41.08
CA ASN A 4 -22.36 3.59 40.59
C ASN A 4 -23.05 3.17 39.28
N ALA A 5 -24.35 3.47 39.13
CA ALA A 5 -25.07 3.26 37.88
C ALA A 5 -24.52 4.15 36.76
N LEU A 6 -24.17 5.40 37.07
CA LEU A 6 -23.58 6.32 36.09
C LEU A 6 -22.21 5.84 35.59
N ILE A 7 -21.38 5.30 36.48
CA ILE A 7 -20.07 4.73 36.16
C ILE A 7 -20.22 3.50 35.24
N ALA A 8 -21.18 2.62 35.55
CA ALA A 8 -21.45 1.44 34.72
C ALA A 8 -21.90 1.82 33.29
N VAL A 9 -22.76 2.83 33.16
CA VAL A 9 -23.20 3.33 31.86
C VAL A 9 -22.04 3.92 31.06
N TYR A 10 -21.15 4.69 31.71
CA TYR A 10 -19.98 5.26 31.05
C TYR A 10 -19.03 4.17 30.52
N ILE A 11 -18.78 3.11 31.30
CA ILE A 11 -17.95 1.98 30.88
C ILE A 11 -18.56 1.28 29.66
N LEU A 12 -19.88 1.06 29.65
CA LEU A 12 -20.56 0.41 28.53
C LEU A 12 -20.47 1.24 27.23
N ILE A 13 -20.59 2.56 27.33
CA ILE A 13 -20.47 3.46 26.16
C ILE A 13 -19.04 3.43 25.59
N VAL A 14 -18.03 3.53 26.45
CA VAL A 14 -16.61 3.49 26.02
C VAL A 14 -16.26 2.14 25.39
N LEU A 15 -16.78 1.03 25.95
CA LEU A 15 -16.57 -0.31 25.42
C LEU A 15 -17.20 -0.49 24.03
N ALA A 16 -18.42 0.03 23.84
CA ALA A 16 -19.12 -0.06 22.56
C ALA A 16 -18.37 0.70 21.44
N ILE A 17 -17.87 1.90 21.73
CA ILE A 17 -17.09 2.69 20.75
C ILE A 17 -15.77 1.99 20.40
N SER A 18 -15.10 1.41 21.39
CA SER A 18 -13.83 0.70 21.20
C SER A 18 -13.99 -0.59 20.36
N ALA A 19 -15.13 -1.28 20.48
CA ALA A 19 -15.44 -2.45 19.65
C ALA A 19 -15.66 -2.09 18.18
N VAL A 20 -16.28 -0.94 17.90
CA VAL A 20 -16.53 -0.46 16.52
C VAL A 20 -15.22 -0.07 15.82
N ALA A 21 -14.24 0.50 16.53
CA ALA A 21 -12.93 0.84 15.95
C ALA A 21 -12.16 -0.40 15.43
N ARG A 22 -12.38 -1.59 16.01
CA ARG A 22 -11.73 -2.83 15.57
C ARG A 22 -12.47 -3.56 14.44
N ALA A 23 -13.71 -3.16 14.15
CA ALA A 23 -14.54 -3.76 13.08
C ALA A 23 -14.53 -2.95 11.77
N GLY A 24 -13.93 -1.75 11.77
CA GLY A 24 -13.71 -0.95 10.56
C GLY A 24 -12.51 -1.38 9.72
N VAL A 25 -11.71 -2.34 10.19
CA VAL A 25 -10.66 -2.98 9.40
C VAL A 25 -11.34 -4.11 8.64
N LEU A 26 -11.58 -3.90 7.34
CA LEU A 26 -12.04 -4.94 6.44
C LEU A 26 -11.19 -6.19 6.67
N PRO A 27 -11.78 -7.32 7.09
CA PRO A 27 -11.02 -8.55 7.23
C PRO A 27 -10.50 -8.92 5.86
N ASN A 28 -9.17 -8.92 5.70
CA ASN A 28 -8.51 -9.51 4.55
C ASN A 28 -8.88 -11.00 4.53
N LEU A 29 -9.85 -11.37 3.71
CA LEU A 29 -10.32 -12.74 3.49
C LEU A 29 -9.29 -13.50 2.64
N ALA A 30 -8.05 -13.58 3.14
CA ALA A 30 -7.00 -14.44 2.58
C ALA A 30 -6.98 -15.83 3.26
N ILE A 31 -8.13 -16.28 3.79
CA ILE A 31 -8.30 -17.62 4.35
C ILE A 31 -9.23 -18.37 3.40
N ASN A 32 -8.65 -18.90 2.33
CA ASN A 32 -8.98 -20.16 1.67
C ASN A 32 -8.29 -20.11 0.31
N GLY A 33 -7.43 -21.11 0.06
CA GLY A 33 -6.62 -21.25 -1.15
C GLY A 33 -7.47 -21.52 -2.39
N GLU A 34 -8.20 -20.50 -2.82
CA GLU A 34 -8.83 -20.43 -4.12
C GLU A 34 -8.10 -19.34 -4.89
N GLU A 35 -7.50 -19.77 -5.98
CA GLU A 35 -6.84 -18.97 -7.00
C GLU A 35 -7.70 -17.74 -7.31
N ILE A 36 -7.34 -16.56 -6.77
CA ILE A 36 -8.01 -15.31 -7.13
C ILE A 36 -7.50 -14.88 -8.50
N THR A 37 -7.88 -15.65 -9.52
CA THR A 37 -8.00 -15.12 -10.88
C THR A 37 -9.18 -14.16 -10.88
N GLY A 38 -8.87 -12.87 -10.76
CA GLY A 38 -9.67 -11.75 -11.26
C GLY A 38 -11.14 -11.71 -10.87
N SER A 39 -11.48 -10.87 -9.88
CA SER A 39 -12.80 -10.23 -9.86
C SER A 39 -12.63 -8.70 -9.81
N ASN A 40 -12.73 -8.09 -10.99
CA ASN A 40 -13.17 -6.71 -11.24
C ASN A 40 -12.66 -5.60 -10.32
N SER A 41 -11.36 -5.31 -10.41
CA SER A 41 -10.77 -4.03 -9.97
C SER A 41 -10.39 -3.14 -11.18
N GLU A 42 -11.27 -3.03 -12.17
CA GLU A 42 -10.93 -2.36 -13.44
C GLU A 42 -10.91 -0.83 -13.38
N ASN A 43 -11.18 -0.17 -12.24
CA ASN A 43 -11.34 1.30 -12.21
C ASN A 43 -10.20 2.11 -11.60
N TYR A 44 -9.19 1.51 -10.95
CA TYR A 44 -8.13 2.28 -10.27
C TYR A 44 -6.70 1.77 -10.48
N GLY A 45 -6.48 0.80 -11.38
CA GLY A 45 -5.14 0.25 -11.60
C GLY A 45 -4.56 -0.43 -10.36
N TYR A 46 -5.42 -0.93 -9.48
CA TYR A 46 -5.02 -1.67 -8.29
C TYR A 46 -4.37 -2.99 -8.70
N GLN A 47 -3.19 -3.26 -8.17
CA GLN A 47 -2.40 -4.44 -8.46
C GLN A 47 -2.03 -5.14 -7.15
N THR A 48 -1.92 -6.46 -7.23
CA THR A 48 -1.39 -7.30 -6.15
C THR A 48 -0.08 -7.92 -6.63
N ARG A 49 0.95 -7.86 -5.80
CA ARG A 49 2.28 -8.43 -6.10
C ARG A 49 2.73 -9.30 -4.95
N VAL A 50 3.47 -10.36 -5.26
CA VAL A 50 4.04 -11.28 -4.28
C VAL A 50 5.56 -11.23 -4.41
N GLY A 51 6.27 -11.07 -3.30
CA GLY A 51 7.73 -10.98 -3.29
C GLY A 51 8.29 -10.95 -1.88
N GLU A 52 9.61 -10.90 -1.78
CA GLU A 52 10.28 -10.71 -0.49
C GLU A 52 10.41 -9.21 -0.20
N LEU A 53 10.09 -8.80 1.02
CA LEU A 53 10.29 -7.41 1.42
C LEU A 53 11.73 -7.21 1.92
N ALA A 54 12.45 -6.25 1.34
CA ALA A 54 13.77 -5.85 1.80
C ALA A 54 13.84 -4.33 2.06
N THR A 55 14.88 -3.90 2.77
CA THR A 55 15.18 -2.50 3.03
C THR A 55 16.58 -2.16 2.51
N LEU A 56 16.71 -1.02 1.84
CA LEU A 56 18.00 -0.50 1.39
C LEU A 56 18.73 0.22 2.54
N ALA A 57 20.02 0.48 2.34
CA ALA A 57 20.84 1.18 3.33
C ALA A 57 20.35 2.61 3.67
N ASP A 58 19.55 3.22 2.79
CA ASP A 58 18.93 4.52 2.99
C ASP A 58 17.57 4.46 3.71
N GLY A 59 17.10 3.26 4.09
CA GLY A 59 15.81 3.03 4.72
C GLY A 59 14.63 2.87 3.75
N THR A 60 14.88 2.90 2.44
CA THR A 60 13.84 2.68 1.43
C THR A 60 13.41 1.21 1.42
N PHE A 61 12.09 0.96 1.43
CA PHE A 61 11.55 -0.39 1.29
C PHE A 61 11.45 -0.80 -0.19
N VAL A 62 11.80 -2.04 -0.49
CA VAL A 62 11.66 -2.64 -1.82
C VAL A 62 10.99 -4.01 -1.75
N LEU A 63 10.16 -4.31 -2.74
CA LEU A 63 9.70 -5.66 -2.99
C LEU A 63 10.61 -6.31 -4.02
N VAL A 64 11.29 -7.38 -3.63
CA VAL A 64 12.09 -8.22 -4.50
C VAL A 64 11.18 -9.29 -5.11
N LEU A 65 10.94 -9.19 -6.42
CA LEU A 65 10.11 -10.15 -7.17
C LEU A 65 10.94 -11.35 -7.64
N ASP A 66 12.16 -11.07 -8.11
CA ASP A 66 13.15 -12.06 -8.52
C ASP A 66 14.56 -11.50 -8.32
N GLN A 67 15.60 -12.23 -8.79
CA GLN A 67 17.00 -11.84 -8.60
C GLN A 67 17.41 -10.52 -9.29
N GLN A 68 16.61 -9.99 -10.23
CA GLN A 68 16.94 -8.82 -11.05
C GLN A 68 15.87 -7.72 -11.01
N ASN A 69 14.69 -8.02 -10.49
CA ASN A 69 13.55 -7.12 -10.45
C ASN A 69 13.16 -6.79 -9.00
N ALA A 70 13.35 -5.52 -8.64
CA ALA A 70 12.91 -4.95 -7.39
C ALA A 70 12.06 -3.70 -7.63
N ILE A 71 11.03 -3.51 -6.82
CA ILE A 71 10.11 -2.37 -6.92
C ILE A 71 10.20 -1.55 -5.64
N VAL A 72 10.38 -0.24 -5.78
CA VAL A 72 10.37 0.68 -4.64
C VAL A 72 8.96 0.80 -4.07
N LEU A 73 8.84 0.60 -2.76
CA LEU A 73 7.59 0.66 -2.04
C LEU A 73 7.45 1.96 -1.26
N LYS A 74 6.23 2.48 -1.24
CA LYS A 74 5.83 3.58 -0.38
C LYS A 74 4.56 3.21 0.37
N ALA A 75 4.57 3.33 1.68
CA ALA A 75 3.44 3.05 2.55
C ALA A 75 3.32 4.14 3.61
N ASP A 76 2.10 4.43 4.04
CA ASP A 76 1.83 5.34 5.17
C ASP A 76 1.94 4.63 6.54
N PHE A 77 2.27 3.34 6.54
CA PHE A 77 2.45 2.50 7.73
C PHE A 77 3.82 1.82 7.71
N ASP A 78 4.25 1.36 8.89
CA ASP A 78 5.56 0.74 9.05
C ASP A 78 5.61 -0.66 8.40
N LEU A 79 6.52 -0.82 7.45
CA LEU A 79 6.78 -2.08 6.74
C LEU A 79 7.90 -2.91 7.41
N THR A 80 8.63 -2.34 8.38
CA THR A 80 9.75 -2.99 9.07
C THR A 80 9.42 -4.41 9.60
N PRO A 81 8.22 -4.68 10.17
CA PRO A 81 7.89 -6.01 10.69
C PRO A 81 7.91 -7.13 9.65
N PHE A 82 7.80 -6.79 8.36
CA PHE A 82 7.68 -7.75 7.26
C PHE A 82 9.01 -7.95 6.51
N VAL A 83 10.09 -7.25 6.92
CA VAL A 83 11.39 -7.31 6.23
C VAL A 83 11.99 -8.71 6.37
N GLY A 84 12.40 -9.29 5.25
CA GLY A 84 12.90 -10.66 5.14
C GLY A 84 11.81 -11.73 5.01
N SER A 85 10.54 -11.33 5.06
CA SER A 85 9.40 -12.24 4.85
C SER A 85 8.90 -12.17 3.40
N GLN A 86 8.40 -13.31 2.93
CA GLN A 86 7.62 -13.33 1.68
C GLN A 86 6.22 -12.77 1.95
N VAL A 87 5.84 -11.76 1.19
CA VAL A 87 4.62 -10.99 1.40
C VAL A 87 3.83 -10.84 0.12
N VAL A 88 2.52 -10.75 0.29
CA VAL A 88 1.58 -10.25 -0.72
C VAL A 88 1.33 -8.78 -0.38
N ILE A 89 1.68 -7.89 -1.31
CA ILE A 89 1.34 -6.47 -1.23
C ILE A 89 0.23 -6.16 -2.21
N SER A 90 -0.60 -5.19 -1.85
CA SER A 90 -1.67 -4.70 -2.71
C SER A 90 -1.69 -3.18 -2.70
N GLY A 91 -1.82 -2.60 -3.89
CA GLY A 91 -1.44 -1.20 -4.10
C GLY A 91 -1.64 -0.70 -5.52
N ILE A 92 -1.12 0.49 -5.81
CA ILE A 92 -1.10 1.07 -7.16
C ILE A 92 0.32 1.40 -7.58
N GLU A 93 0.63 1.17 -8.85
CA GLU A 93 1.87 1.67 -9.47
C GLU A 93 1.66 3.12 -9.89
N GLN A 94 2.51 4.00 -9.38
CA GLN A 94 2.51 5.41 -9.73
C GLN A 94 3.81 5.79 -10.43
N GLU A 95 3.70 6.25 -11.67
CA GLU A 95 4.83 6.91 -12.35
C GLU A 95 5.06 8.28 -11.73
N HIS A 96 6.21 8.47 -11.10
CA HIS A 96 6.66 9.75 -10.59
C HIS A 96 7.67 10.38 -11.55
N SER A 97 7.40 11.60 -12.02
CA SER A 97 8.36 12.41 -12.77
C SER A 97 9.32 13.07 -11.79
N LEU A 98 10.59 12.70 -11.81
CA LEU A 98 11.59 13.19 -10.85
C LEU A 98 12.06 14.63 -11.13
N THR A 99 11.57 15.25 -12.19
CA THR A 99 11.99 16.60 -12.60
C THR A 99 10.82 17.30 -13.29
N PRO A 100 10.67 18.62 -13.14
CA PRO A 100 9.84 19.39 -14.07
C PRO A 100 10.35 19.09 -15.48
N ASN A 101 9.42 18.78 -16.40
CA ASN A 101 9.77 18.63 -17.81
C ASN A 101 10.19 20.00 -18.33
N TYR A 102 11.47 20.34 -18.21
CA TYR A 102 12.06 21.46 -18.94
C TYR A 102 12.22 20.99 -20.39
N GLY A 103 11.09 20.93 -21.11
CA GLY A 103 11.14 21.05 -22.55
C GLY A 103 11.80 22.39 -22.82
N ARG A 104 12.95 22.39 -23.52
CA ARG A 104 13.33 23.59 -24.24
C ARG A 104 12.11 23.92 -25.08
N ASP A 105 11.54 25.12 -24.91
CA ASP A 105 10.52 25.66 -25.80
C ASP A 105 11.12 25.66 -27.21
N SER A 106 11.02 24.53 -27.90
CA SER A 106 11.12 24.47 -29.33
C SER A 106 9.89 25.21 -29.78
N VAL A 107 10.08 26.32 -30.48
CA VAL A 107 9.04 27.11 -31.17
C VAL A 107 8.34 26.30 -32.28
N ASP A 108 8.35 24.97 -32.18
CA ASP A 108 7.70 24.02 -33.04
C ASP A 108 6.30 23.72 -32.48
N PRO A 109 5.22 24.00 -33.23
CA PRO A 109 3.85 23.72 -32.80
C PRO A 109 3.52 22.22 -32.74
N LEU A 110 4.44 21.34 -33.17
CA LEU A 110 4.28 19.89 -33.02
C LEU A 110 4.56 19.47 -31.56
N PRO A 111 3.76 18.55 -30.97
CA PRO A 111 3.97 18.09 -29.61
C PRO A 111 5.38 17.49 -29.45
N GLY A 112 6.27 18.26 -28.83
CA GLY A 112 7.63 17.83 -28.53
C GLY A 112 7.62 16.67 -27.54
N ILE A 113 8.42 15.64 -27.82
CA ILE A 113 8.59 14.49 -26.92
C ILE A 113 9.42 14.95 -25.73
N ALA A 114 8.76 15.37 -24.64
CA ALA A 114 9.42 15.60 -23.36
C ALA A 114 9.80 14.25 -22.73
N SER A 115 11.06 13.84 -22.89
CA SER A 115 11.61 12.67 -22.20
C SER A 115 12.02 13.09 -20.78
N GLY A 116 11.07 13.02 -19.85
CA GLY A 116 11.32 13.14 -18.42
C GLY A 116 11.82 11.81 -17.85
N ASN A 117 12.72 11.86 -16.87
CA ASN A 117 13.14 10.66 -16.15
C ASN A 117 12.01 10.23 -15.21
N LYS A 118 11.33 9.13 -15.56
CA LYS A 118 10.19 8.58 -14.82
C LYS A 118 10.66 7.44 -13.93
N THR A 119 10.26 7.45 -12.66
CA THR A 119 10.45 6.32 -11.74
C THR A 119 9.09 5.77 -11.36
N VAL A 120 8.95 4.45 -11.40
CA VAL A 120 7.74 3.76 -10.95
C VAL A 120 7.88 3.45 -9.46
N VAL A 121 6.95 3.96 -8.65
CA VAL A 121 6.85 3.67 -7.22
C VAL A 121 5.55 2.94 -6.96
N PHE A 122 5.58 1.91 -6.13
CA PHE A 122 4.39 1.16 -5.75
C PHE A 122 3.87 1.66 -4.40
N VAL A 123 2.67 2.23 -4.40
CA VAL A 123 2.01 2.71 -3.18
C VAL A 123 1.23 1.55 -2.56
N VAL A 124 1.65 1.11 -1.39
CA VAL A 124 1.10 -0.05 -0.69
C VAL A 124 -0.06 0.37 0.20
N PHE A 125 -1.23 -0.24 0.00
CA PHE A 125 -2.41 -0.08 0.85
C PHE A 125 -2.65 -1.26 1.78
N GLY A 126 -2.16 -2.45 1.41
CA GLY A 126 -2.28 -3.65 2.23
C GLY A 126 -1.10 -4.58 2.05
N ILE A 127 -0.70 -5.24 3.13
CA ILE A 127 0.37 -6.26 3.16
C ILE A 127 -0.08 -7.46 3.99
N SER A 128 0.28 -8.66 3.56
CA SER A 128 0.09 -9.89 4.34
C SER A 128 1.24 -10.86 4.08
N GLU A 129 1.68 -11.57 5.12
CA GLU A 129 2.67 -12.65 4.97
C GLU A 129 2.08 -13.83 4.20
N VAL A 130 2.89 -14.43 3.34
CA VAL A 130 2.61 -15.73 2.73
C VAL A 130 3.03 -16.79 3.76
N ARG A 131 2.06 -17.50 4.33
CA ARG A 131 2.29 -18.65 5.22
C ARG A 131 2.09 -19.97 4.51
#